data_AF-A0A2N1KNL1-F1
#
_entry.id   AF-A0A2N1KNL1-F1
#
_cell.length_a   1.000
_cell.length_b   1.000
_cell.length_c   1.000
_cell.angle_alpha   90.00
_cell.angle_beta   90.00
_cell.angle_gamma   90.00
#
_symmetry.space_group_name_H-M   'P 1'
#
loop_
_entity.id
_entity.type
_entity.pdbx_description
1 polymer ?
#
loop_
_entity_poly.entity_id
_entity_poly.type
_entity_poly.pdbx_seq_one_letter_code
_entity_poly.pdbx_strand_id
1 'polypeptide(L)'
;MLALYFIVSGTYLYYSKSKYFPASLYRFTAAWSSWLAALLIALATGLLIRTEGWVSGCLIGLCALSLALMLVPLTAVLGKTYFYSLIGLMHGLVLLDLFF
;
A
#
# COMPACT_ATOMS: atom_id res chain seq x y z
N MET A 1 11.62 -5.36 -1.31
CA MET A 1 10.15 -5.40 -1.05
C MET A 1 9.57 -4.18 -0.33
N LEU A 2 10.38 -3.37 0.38
CA LEU A 2 9.92 -2.21 1.16
C LEU A 2 9.07 -1.18 0.39
N ALA A 3 9.43 -0.85 -0.86
CA ALA A 3 8.68 0.12 -1.66
C ALA A 3 7.22 -0.32 -1.88
N LEU A 4 7.00 -1.58 -2.26
CA LEU A 4 5.67 -2.14 -2.46
C LEU A 4 4.84 -2.10 -1.16
N TYR A 5 5.48 -2.40 -0.03
CA TYR A 5 4.85 -2.36 1.28
C TYR A 5 4.41 -0.96 1.69
N PHE A 6 5.25 0.05 1.45
CA PHE A 6 4.89 1.45 1.67
C PHE A 6 3.76 1.91 0.76
N ILE A 7 3.75 1.48 -0.51
CA ILE A 7 2.64 1.76 -1.44
C ILE A 7 1.34 1.16 -0.90
N VAL A 8 1.30 -0.14 -0.59
CA VAL A 8 0.08 -0.81 -0.11
C VAL A 8 -0.41 -0.21 1.21
N SER A 9 0.50 0.08 2.14
CA SER A 9 0.17 0.72 3.41
C SER A 9 -0.38 2.13 3.22
N GLY A 10 0.24 2.92 2.34
CA GLY A 10 -0.24 4.25 1.98
C GLY A 10 -1.62 4.19 1.31
N THR A 11 -1.81 3.26 0.37
CA THR A 11 -3.10 3.03 -0.29
C THR A 11 -4.18 2.62 0.71
N TYR A 12 -3.88 1.76 1.69
CA TYR A 12 -4.81 1.43 2.76
C TYR A 12 -5.21 2.66 3.59
N LEU A 13 -4.25 3.45 4.05
CA LEU A 13 -4.51 4.67 4.85
C LEU A 13 -5.31 5.73 4.08
N TYR A 14 -5.13 5.77 2.76
CA TYR A 14 -5.93 6.60 1.87
C TYR A 14 -7.35 6.04 1.70
N TYR A 15 -7.47 4.75 1.39
CA TYR A 15 -8.73 4.08 1.13
C TYR A 15 -9.62 3.96 2.38
N SER A 16 -9.05 3.88 3.59
CA SER A 16 -9.81 3.82 4.85
C SER A 16 -10.71 5.04 5.07
N LYS A 17 -10.40 6.18 4.43
CA LYS A 17 -11.24 7.38 4.47
C LYS A 17 -12.41 7.33 3.51
N SER A 18 -12.38 6.47 2.50
CA SER A 18 -13.45 6.34 1.50
C SER A 18 -14.80 6.04 2.14
N LYS A 19 -15.87 6.56 1.55
CA LYS A 19 -17.26 6.21 1.90
C LYS A 19 -17.55 4.73 1.65
N TYR A 20 -16.83 4.12 0.71
CA TYR A 20 -17.00 2.72 0.32
C TYR A 20 -16.18 1.74 1.17
N PHE A 21 -15.49 2.23 2.21
CA PHE A 21 -14.71 1.36 3.08
C PHE A 21 -15.63 0.44 3.90
N PRO A 22 -15.47 -0.90 3.85
CA PRO A 22 -16.35 -1.81 4.57
C PRO A 22 -16.33 -1.57 6.08
N ALA A 23 -17.51 -1.42 6.69
CA ALA A 23 -17.66 -1.20 8.14
C ALA A 23 -17.13 -2.36 9.01
N SER A 24 -16.95 -3.53 8.40
CA SER A 24 -16.47 -4.74 9.06
C SER A 24 -14.94 -4.72 9.28
N LEU A 25 -14.22 -3.83 8.60
CA LEU A 25 -12.76 -3.66 8.68
C LEU A 25 -12.40 -2.48 9.58
N TYR A 26 -11.18 -2.52 10.14
CA TYR A 26 -10.68 -1.40 10.94
C TYR A 26 -10.47 -0.15 10.08
N ARG A 27 -11.14 0.94 10.47
CA ARG A 27 -11.10 2.22 9.78
C ARG A 27 -10.16 3.18 10.50
N PHE A 28 -9.07 3.55 9.84
CA PHE A 28 -8.16 4.58 10.34
C PHE A 28 -8.72 5.98 10.03
N THR A 29 -9.17 6.71 11.06
CA THR A 29 -9.94 7.97 10.92
C THR A 29 -9.13 9.24 11.22
N ALA A 30 -7.84 9.13 11.54
CA ALA A 30 -7.06 10.30 11.90
C ALA A 30 -6.92 11.30 10.73
N ALA A 31 -7.04 12.60 11.02
CA ALA A 31 -6.93 13.65 10.02
C ALA A 31 -5.60 13.58 9.24
N TRP A 32 -4.51 13.26 9.95
CA TRP A 32 -3.16 13.14 9.37
C TRP A 32 -2.95 11.91 8.48
N SER A 33 -3.87 10.93 8.46
CA SER A 33 -3.64 9.67 7.73
C SER A 33 -3.45 9.84 6.22
N SER A 34 -4.07 10.86 5.64
CA SER A 34 -3.96 11.16 4.21
C SER A 34 -2.60 11.76 3.88
N TRP A 35 -2.05 12.57 4.79
CA TRP A 35 -0.68 13.07 4.68
C TRP A 35 0.33 11.93 4.84
N LEU A 36 0.12 11.03 5.81
CA LEU A 36 0.98 9.86 5.95
C LEU A 36 0.89 8.95 4.71
N ALA A 37 -0.30 8.74 4.15
CA ALA A 37 -0.47 7.98 2.92
C ALA A 37 0.34 8.54 1.76
N ALA A 38 0.24 9.86 1.52
CA ALA A 38 1.01 10.54 0.48
C ALA A 38 2.52 10.44 0.73
N LEU A 39 2.95 10.61 1.98
CA LEU A 39 4.36 10.49 2.37
C LEU A 39 4.90 9.08 2.13
N LEU A 40 4.14 8.03 2.48
CA LEU A 40 4.55 6.65 2.23
C LEU A 40 4.68 6.35 0.73
N ILE A 41 3.74 6.81 -0.09
CA ILE A 41 3.78 6.63 -1.55
C ILE A 41 4.97 7.40 -2.16
N ALA A 42 5.23 8.61 -1.68
CA ALA A 42 6.38 9.42 -2.12
C ALA A 42 7.71 8.75 -1.76
N LEU A 43 7.85 8.24 -0.53
CA LEU A 43 9.03 7.49 -0.09
C LEU A 43 9.23 6.22 -0.91
N ALA A 44 8.16 5.46 -1.16
CA ALA A 44 8.24 4.27 -1.99
C ALA A 44 8.70 4.56 -3.42
N THR A 45 8.15 5.61 -4.03
CA THR A 45 8.54 6.04 -5.37
C THR A 45 10.00 6.52 -5.37
N GLY A 46 10.42 7.26 -4.34
CA GLY A 46 11.81 7.68 -4.17
C GLY A 46 12.79 6.50 -4.05
N LEU A 47 12.40 5.44 -3.33
CA LEU A 47 13.17 4.20 -3.26
C LEU A 47 13.31 3.55 -4.64
N LEU A 48 12.22 3.45 -5.41
CA LEU A 48 12.23 2.86 -6.75
C LEU A 48 13.06 3.69 -7.74
N ILE A 49 12.97 5.03 -7.68
CA ILE A 49 13.80 5.93 -8.48
C ILE A 49 15.28 5.73 -8.16
N ARG A 50 15.62 5.56 -6.88
CA ARG A 50 17.00 5.32 -6.45
C ARG A 50 17.55 3.99 -6.96
N THR A 51 16.74 2.93 -7.03
CA THR A 51 17.20 1.60 -7.43
C THR A 51 17.20 1.38 -8.94
N GLU A 52 16.15 1.85 -9.63
CA GLU A 52 15.91 1.57 -11.05
C GLU A 52 16.18 2.78 -11.97
N GLY A 53 16.54 3.92 -11.40
CA GLY A 53 16.69 5.19 -12.12
C GLY A 53 15.38 5.96 -12.27
N TRP A 54 15.47 7.21 -12.72
CA TRP A 54 14.35 8.16 -12.70
C TRP A 54 13.11 7.69 -13.46
N VAL A 55 13.27 7.35 -14.75
CA VAL A 55 12.13 7.03 -15.63
C VAL A 55 11.55 5.65 -15.28
N SER A 56 12.41 4.63 -15.18
CA SER A 56 11.99 3.26 -14.86
C SER A 56 11.39 3.18 -13.46
N GLY A 57 12.01 3.80 -12.47
CA GLY A 57 11.51 3.83 -11.10
C GLY A 57 10.15 4.52 -10.97
N CYS A 58 9.94 5.65 -11.68
CA CYS A 58 8.63 6.29 -11.76
C CYS A 58 7.57 5.39 -12.40
N LEU A 59 7.89 4.71 -13.51
CA LEU A 59 6.96 3.80 -14.19
C LEU A 59 6.60 2.60 -13.31
N ILE A 60 7.58 2.00 -12.65
CA ILE A 60 7.38 0.89 -11.70
C ILE A 60 6.54 1.36 -10.52
N GLY A 61 6.81 2.55 -9.99
CA GLY A 61 6.04 3.15 -8.89
C GLY A 61 4.57 3.38 -9.28
N LEU A 62 4.31 3.92 -10.48
CA LEU A 62 2.95 4.08 -11.01
C LEU A 62 2.24 2.75 -11.21
N CYS A 63 2.95 1.74 -11.72
CA CYS A 63 2.41 0.39 -11.90
C CYS A 63 2.04 -0.24 -10.54
N ALA A 64 2.95 -0.20 -9.58
CA ALA A 64 2.74 -0.70 -8.23
C ALA A 64 1.60 0.03 -7.50
N LEU A 65 1.50 1.36 -7.66
CA LEU A 65 0.41 2.16 -7.11
C LEU A 65 -0.93 1.79 -7.74
N SER A 66 -0.98 1.63 -9.06
CA SER A 66 -2.19 1.21 -9.78
C SER A 66 -2.66 -0.16 -9.33
N LEU A 67 -1.72 -1.10 -9.20
CA LEU A 67 -1.98 -2.42 -8.66
C LEU A 67 -2.55 -2.33 -7.24
N ALA A 68 -1.90 -1.58 -6.34
CA ALA A 68 -2.36 -1.43 -4.96
C ALA A 68 -3.76 -0.79 -4.87
N LEU A 69 -4.05 0.23 -5.70
CA LEU A 69 -5.35 0.89 -5.79
C LEU A 69 -6.47 -0.04 -6.26
N MET A 70 -6.15 -1.11 -7.01
CA MET A 70 -7.12 -2.16 -7.35
C MET A 70 -7.22 -3.21 -6.25
N LEU A 71 -6.07 -3.69 -5.76
CA LEU A 71 -5.98 -4.86 -4.89
C LEU A 71 -6.50 -4.59 -3.48
N VAL A 72 -6.23 -3.41 -2.92
CA VAL A 72 -6.67 -3.02 -1.57
C VAL A 72 -8.20 -2.92 -1.49
N PRO A 73 -8.90 -2.18 -2.38
CA PRO A 73 -10.36 -2.17 -2.38
C PRO A 73 -10.97 -3.53 -2.72
N LEU A 74 -10.41 -4.26 -3.68
CA LEU A 74 -10.92 -5.58 -4.07
C LEU A 74 -10.91 -6.55 -2.88
N THR A 75 -9.78 -6.67 -2.19
CA THR A 75 -9.67 -7.56 -1.03
C THR A 75 -10.48 -7.07 0.16
N ALA A 76 -10.65 -5.75 0.32
CA ALA A 76 -11.54 -5.21 1.33
C ALA A 76 -13.01 -5.61 1.09
N VAL A 77 -13.47 -5.55 -0.16
CA VAL A 77 -14.85 -5.92 -0.54
C VAL A 77 -15.09 -7.43 -0.46
N LEU A 78 -14.10 -8.26 -0.80
CA LEU A 78 -14.21 -9.73 -0.70
C LEU A 78 -14.39 -10.22 0.75
N GLY A 79 -13.97 -9.44 1.74
CA GLY A 79 -14.24 -9.69 3.15
C GLY A 79 -12.99 -9.70 4.03
N LYS A 80 -13.20 -9.82 5.35
CA LYS A 80 -12.14 -9.66 6.36
C LYS A 80 -10.95 -10.59 6.12
N THR A 81 -11.22 -11.87 5.85
CA THR A 81 -10.18 -12.89 5.66
C THR A 81 -9.26 -12.51 4.52
N TYR A 82 -9.79 -12.15 3.35
CA TYR A 82 -8.97 -11.78 2.19
C TYR A 82 -8.14 -10.53 2.44
N PHE A 83 -8.74 -9.52 3.07
CA PHE A 83 -8.06 -8.28 3.41
C PHE A 83 -6.89 -8.49 4.40
N TYR A 84 -7.13 -9.20 5.50
CA TYR A 84 -6.08 -9.48 6.48
C TYR A 84 -5.04 -10.48 5.96
N SER A 85 -5.42 -11.42 5.09
CA SER A 85 -4.46 -12.28 4.38
C SER A 85 -3.55 -11.48 3.46
N LEU A 86 -4.07 -10.48 2.73
CA LEU A 86 -3.24 -9.58 1.93
C LEU A 86 -2.24 -8.83 2.82
N ILE A 87 -2.71 -8.24 3.93
CA ILE A 87 -1.84 -7.53 4.87
C ILE A 87 -0.76 -8.47 5.43
N GLY A 88 -1.15 -9.67 5.86
CA GLY A 88 -0.24 -10.68 6.40
C GLY A 88 0.80 -11.12 5.37
N LEU A 89 0.39 -11.34 4.12
CA LEU A 89 1.29 -11.66 3.02
C LEU A 89 2.29 -10.53 2.75
N MET A 90 1.83 -9.28 2.73
CA MET A 90 2.71 -8.12 2.53
C MET A 90 3.73 -7.97 3.66
N HIS A 91 3.32 -8.17 4.92
CA HIS A 91 4.25 -8.19 6.05
C HIS A 91 5.24 -9.35 5.95
N GLY A 92 4.75 -10.56 5.62
CA GLY A 92 5.59 -11.75 5.46
C GLY A 92 6.65 -11.56 4.38
N LEU A 93 6.28 -11.02 3.22
CA LEU A 93 7.22 -10.74 2.13
C LEU A 93 8.28 -9.71 2.51
N VAL A 94 7.92 -8.66 3.25
CA VAL A 94 8.90 -7.68 3.76
C VAL A 94 9.83 -8.29 4.79
N LEU A 95 9.30 -9.08 5.73
CA LEU A 95 10.13 -9.75 6.72
C LEU A 95 11.13 -10.69 6.04
N LEU A 96 10.69 -11.47 5.06
CA LEU A 96 11.59 -12.32 4.28
C LEU A 96 12.70 -11.50 3.59
N ASP A 97 12.35 -10.38 2.93
CA ASP A 97 13.30 -9.47 2.26
C ASP A 97 14.26 -8.74 3.23
N LEU A 98 13.92 -8.67 4.53
CA LEU A 98 14.80 -8.07 5.55
C LEU A 98 15.78 -9.08 6.16
N PHE A 99 15.42 -10.38 6.16
CA PHE A 99 16.21 -11.44 6.79
C PHE A 99 16.99 -12.30 5.79
N PHE A 100 16.60 -12.31 4.51
CA PHE A 100 17.22 -13.05 3.42
C PHE A 100 17.62 -12.09 2.30
#